data_AF-A0A1C5CUV3-F1
#
_entry.id   AF-A0A1C5CUV3-F1
#
_cell.length_a   1.000
_cell.length_b   1.000
_cell.length_c   1.000
_cell.angle_alpha   90.00
_cell.angle_beta   90.00
_cell.angle_gamma   90.00
#
_symmetry.space_group_name_H-M   'P 1'
#
loop_
_entity.id
_entity.type
_entity.pdbx_description
1 polymer ?
#
loop_
_entity_poly.entity_id
_entity_poly.type
_entity_poly.pdbx_seq_one_letter_code
_entity_poly.pdbx_strand_id
1 'polypeptide(L)'
;AWAHMLGFRGHFSTKSRRYSTTLGALRDARAAWRRAQAAAIDTSPDETTLVLAHWVYAGTGLTPAEEWLTATITPAPGTEGEPTHA
;
A
#
# COMPACT_ATOMS: atom_id res chain seq x y z
N ALA A 1 -12.81 -6.59 0.64
CA ALA A 1 -13.99 -6.10 -0.11
C ALA A 1 -13.52 -5.12 -1.18
N TRP A 2 -13.80 -5.37 -2.46
CA TRP A 2 -13.21 -4.64 -3.60
C TRP A 2 -14.25 -3.69 -4.23
N ALA A 3 -13.89 -2.41 -4.39
CA ALA A 3 -14.58 -1.33 -5.12
C ALA A 3 -16.06 -0.96 -4.83
N HIS A 4 -16.87 -1.81 -4.20
CA HIS A 4 -18.32 -1.55 -4.03
C HIS A 4 -18.69 -0.58 -2.89
N MET A 5 -17.72 -0.07 -2.11
CA MET A 5 -17.98 0.83 -0.96
C MET A 5 -17.64 2.31 -1.18
N LEU A 6 -16.91 2.67 -2.24
CA LEU A 6 -16.41 4.05 -2.43
C LEU A 6 -17.10 4.82 -3.56
N GLY A 7 -18.19 4.28 -4.12
CA GLY A 7 -18.88 4.83 -5.29
C GLY A 7 -20.36 5.11 -5.06
N PHE A 8 -20.87 6.23 -5.59
CA PHE A 8 -22.31 6.54 -5.54
C PHE A 8 -23.10 5.46 -6.28
N ARG A 9 -24.05 4.81 -5.60
CA ARG A 9 -24.86 3.70 -6.16
C ARG A 9 -24.01 2.61 -6.84
N GLY A 10 -22.81 2.33 -6.32
CA GLY A 10 -21.90 1.32 -6.87
C GLY A 10 -21.10 1.76 -8.11
N HIS A 11 -21.08 3.06 -8.43
CA HIS A 11 -20.31 3.60 -9.55
C HIS A 11 -18.98 4.19 -9.07
N PHE A 12 -17.86 3.70 -9.60
CA PHE A 12 -16.51 4.17 -9.26
C PHE A 12 -16.17 5.56 -9.84
N SER A 13 -16.96 6.04 -10.80
CA SER A 13 -16.78 7.37 -11.41
C SER A 13 -18.12 7.95 -11.84
N THR A 14 -18.20 9.28 -11.85
CA THR A 14 -19.31 10.02 -12.46
C THR A 14 -18.96 10.35 -13.91
N LYS A 15 -19.95 10.33 -14.80
CA LYS A 15 -19.77 10.57 -16.24
C LYS A 15 -20.42 11.91 -16.61
N SER A 16 -19.64 12.84 -17.17
CA SER A 16 -20.16 14.08 -17.77
C SER A 16 -19.92 14.10 -19.28
N ARG A 17 -20.78 14.76 -20.07
CA ARG A 17 -20.61 14.80 -21.54
C ARG A 17 -19.32 15.51 -21.97
N ARG A 18 -18.95 16.59 -21.28
CA ARG A 18 -17.81 17.44 -21.67
C ARG A 18 -16.48 17.02 -21.03
N TYR A 19 -16.52 16.38 -19.86
CA TYR A 19 -15.32 16.12 -19.06
C TYR A 19 -15.09 14.63 -18.76
N SER A 20 -15.83 13.70 -19.37
CA SER A 20 -15.51 12.28 -19.30
C SER A 20 -14.93 11.76 -20.61
N THR A 21 -13.98 10.84 -20.50
CA THR A 21 -13.48 10.02 -21.61
C THR A 21 -13.94 8.58 -21.41
N THR A 22 -13.74 7.73 -22.40
CA THR A 22 -14.04 6.31 -22.26
C THR A 22 -12.89 5.59 -21.55
N LEU A 23 -13.21 4.57 -20.75
CA LEU A 23 -12.18 3.69 -20.20
C LEU A 23 -11.38 2.99 -21.31
N GLY A 24 -11.96 2.79 -22.49
CA GLY A 24 -11.25 2.29 -23.67
C GLY A 24 -10.10 3.22 -24.07
N ALA A 25 -10.40 4.50 -24.31
CA ALA A 25 -9.39 5.51 -24.65
C ALA A 25 -8.27 5.61 -23.61
N LEU A 26 -8.59 5.51 -22.32
CA LEU A 26 -7.59 5.49 -21.24
C LEU A 26 -6.72 4.22 -21.25
N ARG A 27 -7.31 3.05 -21.56
CA ARG A 27 -6.55 1.79 -21.69
C ARG A 27 -5.62 1.84 -22.91
N ASP A 28 -6.09 2.38 -24.03
CA ASP A 28 -5.31 2.51 -25.26
C ASP A 28 -4.13 3.48 -25.06
N ALA A 29 -4.38 4.65 -24.45
CA ALA A 29 -3.34 5.60 -24.10
C ALA A 29 -2.28 4.96 -23.17
N ARG A 30 -2.71 4.18 -22.18
CA ARG A 30 -1.80 3.45 -21.29
C ARG A 30 -0.98 2.40 -22.06
N ALA A 31 -1.59 1.66 -22.98
CA ALA A 31 -0.88 0.66 -23.78
C ALA A 31 0.15 1.30 -24.72
N ALA A 32 -0.18 2.43 -25.34
CA ALA A 32 0.76 3.21 -26.15
C ALA A 32 1.94 3.72 -25.30
N TRP A 33 1.67 4.30 -24.13
CA TRP A 33 2.71 4.77 -23.22
C TRP A 33 3.65 3.62 -22.78
N ARG A 34 3.11 2.46 -22.41
CA ARG A 34 3.94 1.31 -22.01
C ARG A 34 4.82 0.81 -23.15
N ARG A 35 4.33 0.78 -24.40
CA ARG A 35 5.14 0.40 -25.56
C ARG A 35 6.27 1.40 -25.80
N ALA A 36 5.98 2.71 -25.68
CA ALA A 36 7.00 3.75 -25.81
C ALA A 36 8.07 3.65 -24.71
N GLN A 37 7.67 3.41 -23.46
CA GLN A 37 8.60 3.20 -22.34
C GLN A 37 9.48 1.97 -22.56
N ALA A 38 8.91 0.84 -23.01
CA ALA A 38 9.68 -0.38 -23.28
C ALA A 38 10.69 -0.17 -24.43
N ALA A 39 10.31 0.55 -25.48
CA ALA A 39 11.22 0.89 -26.57
C ALA A 39 12.34 1.85 -26.15
N ALA A 40 12.07 2.76 -25.20
CA ALA A 40 13.07 3.66 -24.65
C ALA A 40 14.13 2.93 -23.80
N ILE A 41 13.72 1.90 -23.05
CA ILE A 41 14.65 1.06 -22.26
C ILE A 41 15.66 0.33 -23.17
N ASP A 42 15.22 -0.14 -24.34
CA ASP A 42 16.07 -0.87 -25.29
C ASP A 42 17.10 0.04 -26.00
N THR A 43 16.99 1.37 -25.86
CA THR A 43 17.85 2.36 -26.53
C THR A 43 18.76 3.12 -25.54
N SER A 44 18.66 2.87 -24.23
CA SER A 44 19.48 3.57 -23.24
C SER A 44 20.84 2.86 -23.07
N PRO A 45 21.99 3.55 -23.26
CA PRO A 45 23.30 2.94 -23.05
C PRO A 45 23.47 2.60 -21.56
N ASP A 46 23.77 1.32 -21.27
CA ASP A 46 24.05 0.75 -19.93
C ASP A 46 23.47 1.56 -18.76
N GLU A 47 22.13 1.59 -18.70
CA GLU A 47 21.40 2.25 -17.63
C GLU A 47 21.62 1.47 -16.32
N THR A 48 22.62 1.90 -15.54
CA THR A 48 22.89 1.33 -14.23
C THR A 48 21.73 1.65 -13.31
N THR A 49 21.01 0.62 -12.84
CA THR A 49 19.93 0.78 -11.87
C THR A 49 20.51 1.25 -10.53
N LEU A 50 20.31 2.53 -10.19
CA LEU A 50 20.69 3.08 -8.90
C LEU A 50 19.66 2.67 -7.83
N VAL A 51 20.04 1.75 -6.94
CA VAL A 51 19.23 1.39 -5.77
C VAL A 51 19.42 2.44 -4.68
N LEU A 52 18.42 3.32 -4.51
CA LEU A 52 18.46 4.39 -3.50
C LEU A 52 18.30 3.89 -2.06
N ALA A 53 17.57 2.79 -1.87
CA ALA A 53 17.36 2.16 -0.57
C ALA A 53 16.87 0.71 -0.74
N HIS A 54 17.15 -0.13 0.26
CA HIS A 54 16.63 -1.49 0.36
C HIS A 54 15.71 -1.60 1.59
N TRP A 55 14.53 -2.19 1.40
CA TRP A 55 13.57 -2.44 2.46
C TRP A 55 13.49 -3.93 2.71
N VAL A 56 13.63 -4.31 3.98
CA VAL A 56 13.38 -5.68 4.45
C VAL A 56 12.10 -5.66 5.26
N TYR A 57 11.34 -6.75 5.17
CA TYR A 57 10.17 -6.94 6.03
C TYR A 57 10.60 -6.91 7.51
N ALA A 58 10.14 -5.90 8.25
CA ALA A 58 10.48 -5.73 9.66
C ALA A 58 9.63 -6.61 10.60
N GLY A 59 8.57 -7.23 10.08
CA GLY A 59 7.59 -7.97 10.88
C GLY A 59 6.19 -7.36 10.80
N THR A 60 5.22 -8.08 11.36
CA THR A 60 3.89 -7.59 11.66
C THR A 60 3.83 -7.31 13.16
N GLY A 61 3.25 -6.19 13.54
CA GLY A 61 3.02 -5.86 14.94
C GLY A 61 2.12 -6.87 15.65
N LEU A 62 1.90 -6.64 16.93
CA LEU A 62 1.07 -7.50 17.77
C LEU A 62 -0.37 -7.55 17.23
N THR A 63 -0.98 -8.72 17.32
CA THR A 63 -2.43 -8.85 17.16
C THR A 63 -3.17 -8.17 18.32
N PRO A 64 -4.45 -7.82 18.19
CA PRO A 64 -5.20 -7.20 19.29
C PRO A 64 -5.19 -8.02 20.60
N ALA A 65 -5.16 -9.36 20.49
CA ALA A 65 -5.04 -10.24 21.64
C ALA A 65 -3.65 -10.18 22.29
N GLU A 66 -2.59 -10.12 21.49
CA GLU A 66 -1.21 -9.99 21.96
C GLU A 66 -0.92 -8.59 22.53
N GLU A 67 -1.52 -7.54 21.98
CA GLU A 67 -1.48 -6.19 22.55
C GLU A 67 -2.11 -6.18 23.95
N TRP A 68 -3.31 -6.76 24.09
CA TRP A 68 -3.97 -6.88 25.39
C TRP A 68 -3.15 -7.72 26.38
N LEU A 69 -2.59 -8.85 25.93
CA LEU A 69 -1.75 -9.70 26.77
C LEU A 69 -0.47 -8.99 27.23
N THR A 70 0.19 -8.28 26.31
CA THR A 70 1.40 -7.53 26.63
C THR A 70 1.09 -6.43 27.64
N ALA A 71 -0.02 -5.73 27.48
CA ALA A 71 -0.45 -4.70 28.42
C ALA A 71 -0.79 -5.24 29.81
N THR A 72 -1.28 -6.49 29.92
CA THR A 72 -1.62 -7.10 31.22
C THR A 72 -0.41 -7.67 31.95
N ILE A 73 0.65 -8.06 31.23
CA ILE A 73 1.87 -8.64 31.82
C ILE A 73 2.98 -7.60 32.02
N THR A 74 2.92 -6.46 31.32
CA THR A 74 3.93 -5.39 31.48
C THR A 74 3.80 -4.76 32.88
N PRO A 75 4.80 -4.90 33.76
CA PRO A 75 4.77 -4.27 35.07
C PRO A 75 4.78 -2.75 34.92
N ALA A 76 4.16 -2.03 35.87
CA ALA A 76 4.15 -0.58 35.84
C ALA A 76 5.60 -0.05 35.81
N PRO A 77 5.93 0.95 34.97
CA PRO A 77 7.25 1.56 34.98
C PRO A 77 7.48 2.16 36.38
N GLY A 78 8.33 1.50 37.17
CA GLY A 78 8.59 1.84 38.57
C GLY A 78 8.43 0.68 39.57
N THR A 79 7.97 -0.51 39.17
CA THR A 79 7.90 -1.70 40.05
C THR A 79 8.95 -2.75 39.71
N GLU A 80 10.23 -2.37 39.68
CA GLU A 80 11.29 -3.35 39.87
C GLU A 80 11.20 -3.86 41.32
N GLY A 81 10.53 -4.99 41.53
CA GLY A 81 10.77 -5.83 42.72
C GLY A 81 9.64 -6.12 43.70
N GLU A 82 8.36 -6.21 43.30
CA GLU A 82 7.33 -6.80 44.18
C GLU A 82 6.55 -7.92 43.47
N PRO A 83 6.71 -9.20 43.89
CA PRO A 83 5.94 -10.30 43.34
C PRO A 83 4.50 -10.26 43.87
N THR A 84 3.54 -9.97 43.00
CA THR A 84 2.11 -10.14 43.31
C THR A 84 1.81 -11.63 43.56
N HIS A 85 1.70 -12.01 44.82
CA HIS A 85 1.21 -13.33 45.22
C HIS A 85 -0.32 -13.34 45.35
N ALA A 86 -0.92 -14.32 44.65
CA ALA A 86 -2.27 -14.91 44.75
C ALA A 86 -3.49 -13.99 44.52
#